data_AF-A0A1I0F9L0-F1
#
_entry.id   AF-A0A1I0F9L0-F1
#
_cell.length_a   1.000
_cell.length_b   1.000
_cell.length_c   1.000
_cell.angle_alpha   90.00
_cell.angle_beta   90.00
_cell.angle_gamma   90.00
#
_symmetry.space_group_name_H-M   'P 1'
#
loop_
_entity.id
_entity.type
_entity.pdbx_description
1 polymer ?
#
loop_
_entity_poly.entity_id
_entity_poly.type
_entity_poly.pdbx_seq_one_letter_code
_entity_poly.pdbx_strand_id
1 'polypeptide(L)'
;MKQWNTLYFSNLPDLFVDIYVKNNDIILTFGIIGNLDFEINYSKSYLNLVDLEQAYDEYIKFWTFTYSNSKLEMQIDLNSSINIDQIYQIKCLVEAAISGRLHLPDKGVGYKLKNSLQDLNDTLNYYNEFLDKFQSSLLNEHFQKFYL
;
A
#
# COMPACT_ATOMS: atom_id res chain seq x y z
N MET A 1 -7.83 22.17 -1.82
CA MET A 1 -6.91 21.82 -0.73
C MET A 1 -6.03 20.68 -1.20
N LYS A 2 -4.69 20.75 -1.05
CA LYS A 2 -3.80 19.59 -1.20
C LYS A 2 -3.43 19.15 0.21
N GLN A 3 -4.16 18.19 0.76
CA GLN A 3 -3.79 17.49 1.99
C GLN A 3 -3.10 16.20 1.59
N TRP A 4 -1.95 15.94 2.19
CA TRP A 4 -1.13 14.75 2.00
C TRP A 4 -0.75 14.25 3.38
N ASN A 5 -1.17 13.04 3.70
CA ASN A 5 -0.73 12.34 4.89
C ASN A 5 -0.10 11.02 4.46
N THR A 6 1.10 10.76 4.99
CA THR A 6 1.75 9.45 4.88
C THR A 6 1.60 8.73 6.21
N LEU A 7 1.19 7.48 6.14
CA LEU A 7 0.99 6.61 7.29
C LEU A 7 1.99 5.46 7.22
N TYR A 8 2.75 5.28 8.30
CA TYR A 8 3.67 4.17 8.47
C TYR A 8 3.15 3.20 9.50
N PHE A 9 3.35 1.90 9.28
CA PHE A 9 2.83 0.85 10.14
C PHE A 9 3.97 0.21 10.94
N SER A 10 3.91 0.30 12.27
CA SER A 10 4.92 -0.33 13.15
C SER A 10 5.01 -1.85 13.00
N ASN A 11 3.91 -2.51 12.61
CA ASN A 11 3.86 -3.95 12.38
C ASN A 11 4.35 -4.36 10.98
N LEU A 12 4.45 -3.39 10.06
CA LEU A 12 4.86 -3.54 8.67
C LEU A 12 5.77 -2.36 8.33
N PRO A 13 7.00 -2.35 8.86
CA PRO A 13 7.84 -1.16 8.92
C PRO A 13 8.23 -0.63 7.55
N ASP A 14 8.19 -1.47 6.51
CA ASP A 14 8.46 -1.05 5.14
C ASP A 14 7.18 -0.69 4.38
N LEU A 15 5.97 -0.90 4.90
CA LEU A 15 4.74 -0.49 4.23
C LEU A 15 4.39 0.95 4.57
N PHE A 16 4.06 1.75 3.55
CA PHE A 16 3.43 3.05 3.74
C PHE A 16 2.08 3.13 3.00
N VAL A 17 1.20 3.99 3.53
CA VAL A 17 -0.01 4.42 2.84
C VAL A 17 -0.03 5.94 2.76
N ASP A 18 -0.03 6.43 1.53
CA ASP A 18 -0.21 7.83 1.20
C ASP A 18 -1.67 8.11 0.90
N ILE A 19 -2.20 9.15 1.54
CA ILE A 19 -3.58 9.61 1.40
C ILE A 19 -3.56 11.06 0.98
N TYR A 20 -3.98 11.32 -0.25
CA TYR A 20 -4.04 12.69 -0.75
C TYR A 20 -5.24 12.98 -1.64
N VAL A 21 -5.55 14.26 -1.74
CA VAL A 21 -6.71 14.77 -2.48
C VAL A 21 -6.29 15.39 -3.80
N LYS A 22 -6.93 15.00 -4.90
CA LYS A 22 -6.73 15.59 -6.24
C LYS A 22 -8.01 15.53 -7.05
N ASN A 23 -8.43 16.66 -7.63
CA ASN A 23 -9.58 16.74 -8.56
C ASN A 23 -10.89 16.12 -8.02
N ASN A 24 -11.24 16.40 -6.75
CA ASN A 24 -12.35 15.78 -6.03
C ASN A 24 -12.24 14.24 -5.85
N ASP A 25 -11.06 13.67 -6.06
CA ASP A 25 -10.76 12.31 -5.71
C ASP A 25 -9.94 12.27 -4.42
N ILE A 26 -10.26 11.30 -3.57
CA ILE A 26 -9.29 10.78 -2.60
C ILE A 26 -8.50 9.68 -3.30
N ILE A 27 -7.18 9.80 -3.25
CA ILE A 27 -6.25 8.82 -3.77
C ILE A 27 -5.54 8.17 -2.57
N LEU A 28 -5.53 6.84 -2.59
CA LEU A 28 -4.79 6.00 -1.65
C LEU A 28 -3.66 5.32 -2.41
N THR A 29 -2.44 5.49 -1.94
CA THR A 29 -1.25 4.92 -2.56
C THR A 29 -0.57 4.03 -1.53
N PHE A 30 -0.48 2.74 -1.83
CA PHE A 30 0.23 1.76 -1.03
C PHE A 30 1.60 1.53 -1.67
N GLY A 31 2.66 1.62 -0.89
CA GLY A 31 4.01 1.38 -1.39
C GLY A 31 4.94 0.85 -0.31
N ILE A 32 6.16 0.51 -0.73
CA ILE A 32 7.19 0.00 0.17
C ILE A 32 8.29 1.06 0.31
N ILE A 33 8.67 1.39 1.55
CA ILE A 33 9.73 2.35 1.86
C ILE A 33 11.04 1.88 1.24
N GLY A 34 11.77 2.79 0.59
CA GLY A 34 13.01 2.46 -0.13
C GLY A 34 12.78 1.75 -1.47
N ASN A 35 11.53 1.49 -1.87
CA ASN A 35 11.17 1.04 -3.21
C ASN A 35 10.06 1.90 -3.81
N LEU A 36 10.47 2.98 -4.47
CA LEU A 36 9.57 3.91 -5.16
C LEU A 36 9.17 3.44 -6.56
N ASP A 37 9.71 2.31 -7.04
CA ASP A 37 9.43 1.81 -8.40
C ASP A 37 8.07 1.09 -8.48
N PHE A 38 7.44 0.78 -7.35
CA PHE A 38 6.16 0.09 -7.33
C PHE A 38 5.18 0.64 -6.28
N GLU A 39 4.01 1.06 -6.75
CA GLU A 39 2.90 1.54 -5.94
C GLU A 39 1.57 1.00 -6.42
N ILE A 40 0.67 0.71 -5.47
CA ILE A 40 -0.72 0.36 -5.74
C ILE A 40 -1.61 1.53 -5.42
N ASN A 41 -2.33 2.00 -6.42
CA ASN A 41 -3.11 3.22 -6.37
C ASN A 41 -4.61 2.91 -6.44
N TYR A 42 -5.36 3.42 -5.48
CA TYR A 42 -6.82 3.43 -5.49
C TYR A 42 -7.35 4.86 -5.51
N SER A 43 -8.50 5.07 -6.13
CA SER A 43 -9.19 6.35 -6.07
C SER A 43 -10.67 6.20 -5.80
N LYS A 44 -11.24 7.16 -5.06
CA LYS A 44 -12.68 7.33 -4.94
C LYS A 44 -13.03 8.80 -5.21
N SER A 45 -13.99 9.00 -6.13
CA SER A 45 -14.44 10.33 -6.56
C SER A 45 -15.63 10.80 -5.74
N TYR A 46 -15.64 12.07 -5.41
CA TYR A 46 -16.71 12.74 -4.66
C TYR A 46 -17.37 13.83 -5.51
N LEU A 47 -18.68 13.97 -5.35
CA LEU A 47 -19.46 14.95 -6.13
C LEU A 47 -19.26 16.37 -5.62
N ASN A 48 -18.99 16.55 -4.33
CA ASN A 48 -18.79 17.85 -3.71
C ASN A 48 -17.66 17.81 -2.67
N LEU A 49 -17.18 19.00 -2.30
CA LEU A 49 -16.04 19.15 -1.40
C LEU A 49 -16.37 18.78 0.06
N VAL A 50 -17.62 18.96 0.49
CA VAL A 50 -18.03 18.67 1.88
C VAL A 50 -17.94 17.18 2.15
N ASP A 51 -18.51 16.35 1.25
CA ASP A 51 -18.43 14.90 1.36
C ASP A 51 -16.99 14.40 1.26
N LEU A 52 -16.17 15.05 0.43
CA LEU A 52 -14.75 14.73 0.30
C LEU A 52 -13.98 15.00 1.59
N GLU A 53 -14.17 16.17 2.19
CA GLU A 53 -13.47 16.56 3.42
C GLU A 53 -13.88 15.65 4.59
N GLN A 54 -15.17 15.35 4.72
CA GLN A 54 -15.65 14.40 5.71
C GLN A 54 -15.05 13.01 5.50
N ALA A 55 -15.08 12.50 4.28
CA ALA A 55 -14.53 11.18 3.98
C ALA A 55 -13.01 11.13 4.25
N TYR A 56 -12.28 12.20 3.92
CA TYR A 56 -10.84 12.28 4.20
C TYR A 56 -10.55 12.13 5.69
N ASP A 57 -11.25 12.88 6.55
CA ASP A 57 -11.08 12.80 7.99
C ASP A 57 -11.43 11.42 8.55
N GLU A 58 -12.49 10.81 8.04
CA GLU A 58 -12.88 9.44 8.39
C GLU A 58 -11.80 8.43 7.99
N TYR A 59 -11.10 8.64 6.87
CA TYR A 59 -10.04 7.76 6.40
C TYR A 59 -8.77 7.87 7.23
N ILE A 60 -8.36 9.09 7.58
CA ILE A 60 -7.25 9.27 8.51
C ILE A 60 -7.55 8.58 9.85
N LYS A 61 -8.77 8.74 10.37
CA LYS A 61 -9.21 8.05 11.61
C LYS A 61 -9.24 6.54 11.45
N PHE A 62 -9.74 6.03 10.33
CA PHE A 62 -9.81 4.60 10.05
C PHE A 62 -8.41 3.96 10.10
N TRP A 63 -7.43 4.54 9.41
CA TRP A 63 -6.09 3.97 9.37
C TRP A 63 -5.34 4.11 10.70
N THR A 64 -5.46 5.27 11.35
CA THR A 64 -4.84 5.48 12.67
C THR A 64 -5.44 4.56 13.75
N PHE A 65 -6.74 4.28 13.69
CA PHE A 65 -7.40 3.35 14.62
C PHE A 65 -7.10 1.89 14.31
N THR A 66 -7.24 1.48 13.03
CA THR A 66 -7.04 0.09 12.60
C THR A 66 -5.60 -0.36 12.86
N TYR A 67 -4.65 0.54 12.69
CA TYR A 67 -3.24 0.30 12.97
C TYR A 67 -2.83 1.17 14.14
N SER A 68 -3.30 0.82 15.34
CA SER A 68 -3.19 1.57 16.60
C SER A 68 -1.79 2.00 17.06
N ASN A 69 -0.75 1.71 16.27
CA ASN A 69 0.64 2.14 16.44
C ASN A 69 1.23 2.73 15.13
N SER A 70 0.38 3.15 14.20
CA SER A 70 0.80 3.83 12.98
C SER A 70 1.16 5.25 13.33
N LYS A 71 2.29 5.71 12.78
CA LYS A 71 2.73 7.08 12.98
C LYS A 71 2.43 7.90 11.73
N LEU A 72 1.77 9.03 11.95
CA LEU A 72 1.77 10.15 11.01
C LEU A 72 3.16 10.77 11.06
N GLU A 73 4.02 10.32 10.17
CA GLU A 73 5.36 10.87 10.01
C GLU A 73 5.57 11.19 8.53
N MET A 74 6.55 12.04 8.24
CA MET A 74 7.13 12.17 6.91
C MET A 74 8.50 11.51 7.04
N GLN A 75 8.63 10.24 6.62
CA GLN A 75 9.97 9.63 6.60
C GLN A 75 10.70 10.12 5.37
N ILE A 76 11.90 10.65 5.63
CA ILE A 76 12.86 10.99 4.59
C ILE A 76 13.48 9.68 4.13
N ASP A 77 13.42 9.47 2.82
CA ASP A 77 13.90 8.31 2.08
C ASP A 77 15.31 7.90 2.54
N LEU A 78 15.41 6.74 3.20
CA LEU A 78 16.68 6.17 3.61
C LEU A 78 17.08 5.14 2.58
N ASN A 79 18.09 5.48 1.78
CA ASN A 79 18.88 4.59 0.93
C ASN A 79 18.88 3.15 1.46
N SER A 80 18.21 2.22 0.78
CA SER A 80 18.48 0.81 0.99
C SER A 80 18.22 0.04 -0.29
N SER A 81 19.26 -0.61 -0.79
CA SER A 81 19.14 -1.75 -1.69
C SER A 81 17.99 -2.65 -1.24
N ILE A 82 17.02 -2.88 -2.14
CA ILE A 82 15.84 -3.72 -1.89
C ILE A 82 16.29 -5.04 -1.23
N ASN A 83 15.87 -5.26 0.02
CA ASN A 83 16.15 -6.51 0.72
C ASN A 83 15.07 -7.57 0.41
N ILE A 84 15.34 -8.83 0.74
CA ILE A 84 14.42 -9.93 0.42
C ILE A 84 13.04 -9.78 1.09
N ASP A 85 13.01 -9.21 2.30
CA ASP A 85 11.76 -8.97 3.05
C ASP A 85 10.90 -7.91 2.38
N GLN A 86 11.50 -6.87 1.81
CA GLN A 86 10.80 -5.86 1.01
C GLN A 86 10.22 -6.48 -0.26
N ILE A 87 10.95 -7.40 -0.92
CA ILE A 87 10.43 -8.12 -2.10
C ILE A 87 9.21 -8.97 -1.73
N TYR A 88 9.28 -9.69 -0.61
CA TYR A 88 8.13 -10.45 -0.11
C TYR A 88 6.94 -9.54 0.20
N GLN A 89 7.18 -8.38 0.82
CA GLN A 89 6.13 -7.41 1.11
C GLN A 89 5.47 -6.86 -0.17
N ILE A 90 6.26 -6.56 -1.21
CA ILE A 90 5.71 -6.13 -2.51
C ILE A 90 4.85 -7.24 -3.11
N LYS A 91 5.34 -8.48 -3.14
CA LYS A 91 4.56 -9.63 -3.61
C LYS A 91 3.22 -9.73 -2.86
N CYS A 92 3.24 -9.68 -1.52
CA CYS A 92 2.02 -9.75 -0.72
C CYS A 92 1.07 -8.58 -1.00
N LEU A 93 1.59 -7.37 -1.19
CA LEU A 93 0.81 -6.20 -1.52
C LEU A 93 0.11 -6.36 -2.89
N VAL A 94 0.82 -6.86 -3.90
CA VAL A 94 0.29 -7.16 -5.23
C VAL A 94 -0.79 -8.24 -5.16
N GLU A 95 -0.53 -9.34 -4.45
CA GLU A 95 -1.51 -10.42 -4.25
C GLU A 95 -2.77 -9.92 -3.56
N ALA A 96 -2.62 -9.06 -2.54
CA ALA A 96 -3.75 -8.45 -1.83
C ALA A 96 -4.57 -7.54 -2.75
N ALA A 97 -3.93 -6.76 -3.61
CA ALA A 97 -4.62 -5.90 -4.58
C ALA A 97 -5.40 -6.69 -5.62
N ILE A 98 -4.77 -7.72 -6.23
CA ILE A 98 -5.40 -8.60 -7.21
C ILE A 98 -6.61 -9.32 -6.61
N SER A 99 -6.48 -9.79 -5.37
CA SER A 99 -7.55 -10.53 -4.68
C SER A 99 -8.61 -9.64 -4.02
N GLY A 100 -8.48 -8.32 -4.11
CA GLY A 100 -9.40 -7.38 -3.45
C GLY A 100 -9.38 -7.47 -1.93
N ARG A 101 -8.27 -7.95 -1.34
CA ARG A 101 -8.08 -8.13 0.10
C ARG A 101 -7.39 -6.95 0.77
N LEU A 102 -6.97 -5.93 0.02
CA LEU A 102 -6.46 -4.71 0.63
C LEU A 102 -7.53 -4.07 1.52
N HIS A 103 -7.14 -3.78 2.75
CA HIS A 103 -8.04 -3.17 3.71
C HIS A 103 -8.28 -1.71 3.33
N LEU A 104 -9.36 -1.45 2.62
CA LEU A 104 -9.75 -0.10 2.21
C LEU A 104 -10.80 0.47 3.17
N PRO A 105 -10.84 1.80 3.35
CA PRO A 105 -11.96 2.44 4.02
C PRO A 105 -13.30 2.09 3.36
N ASP A 106 -14.39 2.15 4.12
CA ASP A 106 -15.74 1.77 3.67
C ASP A 106 -15.81 0.35 3.06
N LYS A 107 -14.90 -0.55 3.45
CA LYS A 107 -14.75 -1.88 2.86
C LYS A 107 -14.54 -1.84 1.34
N GLY A 108 -13.90 -0.79 0.83
CA GLY A 108 -13.59 -0.62 -0.60
C GLY A 108 -14.76 -0.14 -1.46
N VAL A 109 -15.92 0.20 -0.90
CA VAL A 109 -17.07 0.67 -1.70
C VAL A 109 -16.73 1.98 -2.43
N GLY A 110 -16.87 1.95 -3.76
CA GLY A 110 -16.64 3.10 -4.63
C GLY A 110 -15.17 3.35 -5.00
N TYR A 111 -14.25 2.54 -4.48
CA TYR A 111 -12.84 2.62 -4.85
C TYR A 111 -12.57 1.92 -6.18
N LYS A 112 -11.75 2.57 -7.00
CA LYS A 112 -11.26 2.04 -8.27
C LYS A 112 -9.76 1.86 -8.18
N LEU A 113 -9.30 0.63 -8.41
CA LEU A 113 -7.89 0.34 -8.62
C LEU A 113 -7.43 1.02 -9.91
N LYS A 114 -6.35 1.79 -9.83
CA LYS A 114 -5.79 2.54 -10.96
C LYS A 114 -4.78 1.74 -11.76
N ASN A 115 -4.04 0.84 -11.11
CA ASN A 115 -3.16 -0.10 -11.78
C ASN A 115 -4.00 -1.05 -12.63
N SER A 116 -3.50 -1.44 -13.81
CA SER A 116 -4.18 -2.46 -14.59
C SER A 116 -3.96 -3.83 -13.96
N LEU A 117 -4.96 -4.72 -14.07
CA LEU A 117 -4.83 -6.08 -13.58
C LEU A 117 -3.68 -6.83 -14.29
N GLN A 118 -3.43 -6.51 -15.56
CA GLN A 118 -2.33 -7.06 -16.32
C GLN A 118 -0.98 -6.65 -15.71
N ASP A 119 -0.77 -5.36 -15.46
CA ASP A 119 0.48 -4.87 -14.86
C ASP A 119 0.73 -5.50 -13.49
N LEU A 120 -0.34 -5.69 -12.69
CA LEU A 120 -0.23 -6.35 -11.40
C LEU A 120 0.12 -7.84 -11.53
N ASN A 121 -0.47 -8.56 -12.49
CA ASN A 121 -0.12 -9.95 -12.75
C ASN A 121 1.32 -10.09 -13.25
N ASP A 122 1.77 -9.20 -14.14
CA ASP A 122 3.14 -9.21 -14.65
C ASP A 122 4.15 -8.90 -13.53
N THR A 123 3.81 -7.95 -12.64
CA THR A 123 4.59 -7.65 -11.45
C THR A 123 4.66 -8.87 -10.51
N LEU A 124 3.53 -9.54 -10.27
CA LEU A 124 3.48 -10.74 -9.43
C LEU A 124 4.35 -11.86 -10.00
N ASN A 125 4.29 -12.08 -11.31
CA ASN A 125 5.11 -13.08 -12.00
C ASN A 125 6.60 -12.76 -11.87
N TYR A 126 7.01 -11.50 -12.09
CA TYR A 126 8.38 -11.06 -11.91
C TYR A 126 8.92 -11.38 -10.51
N TYR A 127 8.15 -11.04 -9.46
CA TYR A 127 8.58 -11.29 -8.09
C TYR A 127 8.57 -12.76 -7.71
N ASN A 128 7.62 -13.56 -8.23
CA ASN A 128 7.66 -15.02 -8.06
C ASN A 128 8.93 -15.61 -8.67
N GLU A 129 9.26 -15.27 -9.91
CA GLU A 129 10.50 -15.74 -10.55
C GLU A 129 11.76 -15.27 -9.81
N PHE A 130 11.77 -14.04 -9.31
CA PHE A 130 12.88 -13.51 -8.52
C PHE A 130 13.07 -14.31 -7.23
N LEU A 131 11.98 -14.55 -6.49
CA LEU A 131 12.00 -15.28 -5.24
C LEU A 131 12.35 -16.75 -5.44
N ASP A 132 11.88 -17.40 -6.50
CA ASP A 132 12.25 -18.79 -6.83
C ASP A 132 13.76 -18.92 -7.11
N LYS A 133 14.33 -17.93 -7.84
CA LYS A 133 15.78 -17.84 -8.07
C LYS A 133 16.56 -17.61 -6.76
N PHE A 134 16.01 -16.85 -5.81
CA PHE A 134 16.63 -16.63 -4.50
C PHE A 134 16.48 -17.81 -3.54
N GLN A 135 15.33 -18.48 -3.49
CA GLN A 135 15.07 -19.65 -2.64
C GLN A 135 15.89 -20.87 -3.04
N SER A 136 16.24 -20.99 -4.33
CA SER A 136 17.23 -21.99 -4.76
C SER A 136 18.65 -21.70 -4.27
N SER A 137 18.91 -20.53 -3.66
CA SER A 137 20.21 -20.13 -3.10
C SER A 137 20.29 -20.07 -1.57
N LEU A 138 19.17 -20.01 -0.83
CA LEU A 138 19.13 -19.94 0.64
C LEU A 138 17.89 -20.65 1.19
N LEU A 139 18.11 -21.81 1.83
CA LEU A 139 17.10 -22.59 2.55
C LEU A 139 16.87 -22.00 3.94
N ASN A 140 15.59 -21.84 4.28
CA ASN A 140 14.98 -21.64 5.60
C ASN A 140 14.97 -20.22 6.20
N GLU A 141 13.79 -19.91 6.76
CA GLU A 141 13.53 -18.98 7.88
C GLU A 141 12.66 -17.72 7.67
N HIS A 142 11.77 -17.62 6.67
CA HIS A 142 10.78 -16.52 6.70
C HIS A 142 9.37 -16.97 6.30
N PHE A 143 8.69 -17.69 7.19
CA PHE A 143 7.25 -17.91 7.10
C PHE A 143 6.60 -17.72 8.47
N GLN A 144 6.06 -16.52 8.70
CA GLN A 144 4.72 -16.33 9.29
C GLN A 144 4.42 -14.84 9.44
N LYS A 145 3.22 -14.45 8.95
CA LYS A 145 2.44 -13.22 9.18
C LYS A 145 2.38 -12.24 8.01
N PHE A 146 1.52 -12.55 7.04
CA PHE A 146 0.87 -11.53 6.21
C PHE A 146 -0.59 -11.93 5.98
N TYR A 147 -1.45 -11.50 6.90
CA TYR A 147 -2.86 -11.27 6.62
C TYR A 147 -3.07 -9.77 6.82
N LEU A 148 -3.03 -9.03 5.71
CA LEU A 148 -3.45 -7.64 5.60
C LEU A 148 -4.97 -7.59 5.45
#